data_AF-A0A6G6GQC1-F1
#
_entry.id   AF-A0A6G6GQC1-F1
#
_cell.length_a   1.000
_cell.length_b   1.000
_cell.length_c   1.000
_cell.angle_alpha   90.00
_cell.angle_beta   90.00
_cell.angle_gamma   90.00
#
_symmetry.space_group_name_H-M   'P 1'
#
loop_
_entity.id
_entity.type
_entity.pdbx_description
1 polymer ?
#
loop_
_entity_poly.entity_id
_entity_poly.type
_entity_poly.pdbx_seq_one_letter_code
_entity_poly.pdbx_strand_id
1 'polypeptide(L)'
;MKAVSLIPIFSLLFSLSLIAQPNTDVFLLDVAVTDSTFTVANFQNISNGSGYDNQPHFLDNNKVLYAGSEDGQTEIQMYYISEKTKHRVNAKTAGGEYSPMPYPNKNKITAVRLDTTGLQRLYAYDYTNPGFGDYEMLLSELEIAYYAFYDENFLVASILSGGQLDLIIADIKKDQATLYAENSGRSIHKVPNSDSVSYTIVNEEKNHDVYLVDVNNAEETYFVCQLPTGIQDHAWLDASTLVIGSGSKLYTYSLFDPARWVEVADFSANNIENITRIAVSPDKKHIAFAAEKKQPSPASIVDVHIKPFNEANLDLFANAFAENVLVSRFPSDTISVGRDQLKSSYANFYKNNESWHVEVKNRIVLNNYVIDEEVATVNGRSNRQVTVYETKNGLIQTMTFIGNKKADDPLPPVLAQMEAYNNRDIDAFMQAYGDTIKTYNFPNKLRTAGHDTMKVGFTKFFENTPDLHYTVPNRMVIGNIVIDEELITANGTQFSAIAIYEICDGKICAVTFLQ
;
A
#
# COMPACT_ATOMS: atom_id res chain seq x y z
N MET A 1 31.38 41.09 30.20
CA MET A 1 30.09 40.53 29.74
C MET A 1 30.34 39.82 28.42
N LYS A 2 30.43 38.50 28.44
CA LYS A 2 30.54 37.66 27.24
C LYS A 2 29.14 37.12 26.96
N ALA A 3 28.58 37.44 25.81
CA ALA A 3 27.31 36.88 25.35
C ALA A 3 27.55 35.42 24.93
N VAL A 4 26.83 34.51 25.59
CA VAL A 4 26.78 33.08 25.25
C VAL A 4 25.81 32.95 24.07
N SER A 5 26.28 32.46 22.93
CA SER A 5 25.39 32.09 21.81
C SER A 5 24.68 30.79 22.15
N LEU A 6 23.35 30.83 22.28
CA LEU A 6 22.54 29.62 22.25
C LEU A 6 22.61 29.01 20.85
N ILE A 7 23.18 27.81 20.75
CA ILE A 7 23.05 26.93 19.61
C ILE A 7 21.65 26.29 19.73
N PRO A 8 20.78 26.35 18.71
CA PRO A 8 19.55 25.59 18.74
C PRO A 8 19.90 24.10 18.59
N ILE A 9 19.67 23.34 19.65
CA ILE A 9 19.66 21.88 19.61
C ILE A 9 18.49 21.51 18.71
N PHE A 10 18.81 21.06 17.50
CA PHE A 10 17.85 20.48 16.56
C PHE A 10 17.45 19.13 17.14
N SER A 11 16.35 19.09 17.90
CA SER A 11 15.72 17.84 18.30
C SER A 11 15.29 17.13 17.02
N LEU A 12 16.06 16.12 16.61
CA LEU A 12 15.65 15.13 15.63
C LEU A 12 14.45 14.40 16.23
N LEU A 13 13.24 14.91 15.97
CA LEU A 13 12.05 14.07 15.96
C LEU A 13 12.33 13.04 14.87
N PHE A 14 12.61 11.80 15.26
CA PHE A 14 12.53 10.65 14.37
C PHE A 14 11.08 10.61 13.87
N SER A 15 10.84 11.26 12.73
CA SER A 15 9.74 10.92 11.87
C SER A 15 10.00 9.47 11.45
N LEU A 16 9.40 8.52 12.18
CA LEU A 16 9.08 7.23 11.62
C LEU A 16 8.52 7.52 10.23
N SER A 17 9.25 7.13 9.20
CA SER A 17 8.70 7.07 7.87
C SER A 17 7.40 6.30 8.02
N LEU A 18 6.27 7.01 7.91
CA LEU A 18 4.97 6.43 7.67
C LEU A 18 5.07 5.77 6.29
N ILE A 19 5.75 4.62 6.21
CA ILE A 19 5.39 3.61 5.23
C ILE A 19 3.92 3.40 5.54
N ALA A 20 3.06 3.83 4.63
CA ALA A 20 1.62 3.64 4.75
C ALA A 20 1.42 2.18 5.14
N GLN A 21 0.98 1.94 6.38
CA GLN A 21 0.79 0.58 6.84
C GLN A 21 -0.20 -0.07 5.87
N PRO A 22 0.07 -1.30 5.40
CA PRO A 22 -0.79 -1.94 4.43
C PRO A 22 -2.21 -2.00 5.01
N ASN A 23 -3.18 -1.52 4.22
CA ASN A 23 -4.60 -1.54 4.56
C ASN A 23 -5.10 -2.98 4.35
N THR A 24 -4.78 -3.84 5.31
CA THR A 24 -5.15 -5.24 5.31
C THR A 24 -6.50 -5.42 6.01
N ASP A 25 -7.24 -6.43 5.55
CA ASP A 25 -8.36 -6.99 6.30
C ASP A 25 -7.93 -8.34 6.89
N VAL A 26 -8.62 -8.79 7.95
CA VAL A 26 -8.43 -10.13 8.50
C VAL A 26 -9.49 -11.08 7.95
N PHE A 27 -9.04 -12.16 7.35
CA PHE A 27 -9.87 -13.23 6.79
C PHE A 27 -9.76 -14.49 7.64
N LEU A 28 -10.84 -15.27 7.66
CA LEU A 28 -10.94 -16.56 8.34
C LEU A 28 -11.47 -17.60 7.36
N LEU A 29 -10.96 -18.82 7.45
CA LEU A 29 -11.42 -19.95 6.65
C LEU A 29 -11.33 -21.26 7.44
N ASP A 30 -12.10 -22.23 7.00
CA ASP A 30 -12.04 -23.60 7.49
C ASP A 30 -11.00 -24.39 6.69
N VAL A 31 -10.25 -25.24 7.37
CA VAL A 31 -9.24 -26.12 6.79
C VAL A 31 -9.55 -27.57 7.14
N ALA A 32 -9.43 -28.45 6.15
CA ALA A 32 -9.31 -29.87 6.37
C ALA A 32 -8.02 -30.40 5.72
N VAL A 33 -7.16 -30.99 6.53
CA VAL A 33 -5.87 -31.54 6.12
C VAL A 33 -5.90 -33.06 6.28
N THR A 34 -5.50 -33.77 5.25
CA THR A 34 -5.18 -35.21 5.27
C THR A 34 -3.76 -35.40 4.74
N ASP A 35 -3.23 -36.62 4.82
CA ASP A 35 -1.91 -36.97 4.28
C ASP A 35 -1.72 -36.61 2.80
N SER A 36 -2.82 -36.44 2.04
CA SER A 36 -2.78 -36.18 0.60
C SER A 36 -3.54 -34.94 0.14
N THR A 37 -4.29 -34.28 1.03
CA THR A 37 -5.18 -33.18 0.64
C THR A 37 -5.14 -32.04 1.64
N PHE A 38 -5.11 -30.82 1.13
CA PHE A 38 -5.38 -29.61 1.87
C PHE A 38 -6.59 -28.94 1.23
N THR A 39 -7.70 -28.83 1.95
CA THR A 39 -8.92 -28.19 1.43
C THR A 39 -9.31 -27.02 2.31
N VAL A 40 -9.81 -25.97 1.67
CA VAL A 40 -10.29 -24.75 2.32
C VAL A 40 -11.76 -24.53 2.01
N ALA A 41 -12.50 -24.02 2.99
CA ALA A 41 -13.92 -23.69 2.86
C ALA A 41 -14.29 -22.46 3.70
N ASN A 42 -15.51 -21.94 3.52
CA ASN A 42 -16.09 -20.88 4.35
C ASN A 42 -15.22 -19.62 4.49
N PHE A 43 -14.52 -19.25 3.42
CA PHE A 43 -13.72 -18.03 3.35
C PHE A 43 -14.57 -16.79 3.66
N GLN A 44 -14.20 -16.05 4.70
CA GLN A 44 -14.93 -14.87 5.15
C GLN A 44 -13.98 -13.77 5.65
N ASN A 45 -14.36 -12.52 5.41
CA ASN A 45 -13.74 -11.36 6.05
C ASN A 45 -14.36 -11.17 7.44
N ILE A 46 -13.54 -11.16 8.49
CA ILE A 46 -13.99 -11.03 9.89
C ILE A 46 -13.71 -9.65 10.47
N SER A 47 -12.86 -8.83 9.84
CA SER A 47 -12.62 -7.45 10.29
C SER A 47 -13.65 -6.48 9.75
N ASN A 48 -14.02 -6.58 8.46
CA ASN A 48 -15.05 -5.76 7.79
C ASN A 48 -14.99 -4.26 8.17
N GLY A 49 -13.77 -3.71 8.21
CA GLY A 49 -13.50 -2.34 8.64
C GLY A 49 -12.65 -1.58 7.63
N SER A 50 -12.52 -0.28 7.86
CA SER A 50 -11.49 0.54 7.21
C SER A 50 -10.38 0.79 8.22
N GLY A 51 -9.12 0.61 7.82
CA GLY A 51 -7.97 0.94 8.64
C GLY A 51 -7.01 -0.23 8.76
N TYR A 52 -6.18 -0.20 9.79
CA TYR A 52 -5.27 -1.28 10.12
C TYR A 52 -6.03 -2.43 10.80
N ASP A 53 -6.25 -3.53 10.08
CA ASP A 53 -6.68 -4.82 10.64
C ASP A 53 -5.61 -5.89 10.35
N ASN A 54 -4.94 -6.39 11.37
CA ASN A 54 -3.74 -7.19 11.21
C ASN A 54 -3.46 -8.12 12.41
N GLN A 55 -2.41 -8.93 12.28
CA GLN A 55 -1.83 -9.76 13.35
C GLN A 55 -2.87 -10.68 14.02
N PRO A 56 -3.58 -11.52 13.25
CA PRO A 56 -4.52 -12.46 13.83
C PRO A 56 -3.81 -13.48 14.72
N HIS A 57 -4.47 -13.89 15.80
CA HIS A 57 -4.05 -15.00 16.65
C HIS A 57 -5.28 -15.72 17.22
N PHE A 58 -5.27 -17.04 17.33
CA PHE A 58 -6.36 -17.77 17.97
C PHE A 58 -6.19 -17.74 19.49
N LEU A 59 -7.22 -17.29 20.22
CA LEU A 59 -7.29 -17.47 21.67
C LEU A 59 -7.67 -18.92 22.00
N ASP A 60 -8.61 -19.47 21.22
CA ASP A 60 -9.04 -20.87 21.26
C ASP A 60 -9.64 -21.27 19.90
N ASN A 61 -10.23 -22.47 19.81
CA ASN A 61 -10.84 -22.98 18.56
C ASN A 61 -12.06 -22.18 18.07
N ASN A 62 -12.61 -21.27 18.88
CA ASN A 62 -13.80 -20.48 18.58
C ASN A 62 -13.55 -18.96 18.60
N LYS A 63 -12.39 -18.48 19.08
CA LYS A 63 -12.13 -17.05 19.26
C LYS A 63 -10.83 -16.64 18.57
N VAL A 64 -10.93 -15.63 17.71
CA VAL A 64 -9.81 -15.02 16.98
C VAL A 64 -9.57 -13.62 17.53
N LEU A 65 -8.36 -13.34 17.98
CA LEU A 65 -7.86 -12.01 18.31
C LEU A 65 -7.22 -11.38 17.08
N TYR A 66 -7.32 -10.06 16.94
CA TYR A 66 -6.54 -9.31 15.95
C TYR A 66 -6.40 -7.84 16.39
N ALA A 67 -5.36 -7.17 15.90
CA ALA A 67 -5.24 -5.73 16.02
C ALA A 67 -6.15 -5.10 14.96
N GLY A 68 -7.16 -4.34 15.35
CA GLY A 68 -8.19 -3.83 14.45
C GLY A 68 -8.51 -2.36 14.69
N SER A 69 -8.90 -1.66 13.64
CA SER A 69 -9.17 -0.22 13.73
C SER A 69 -10.57 0.07 14.24
N GLU A 70 -10.67 0.91 15.27
CA GLU A 70 -11.93 1.37 15.86
C GLU A 70 -11.79 2.84 16.29
N ASP A 71 -12.71 3.70 15.84
CA ASP A 71 -12.74 5.14 16.16
C ASP A 71 -11.40 5.88 15.98
N GLY A 72 -10.67 5.53 14.92
CA GLY A 72 -9.39 6.16 14.54
C GLY A 72 -8.17 5.64 15.31
N GLN A 73 -8.33 4.63 16.18
CA GLN A 73 -7.24 4.00 16.94
C GLN A 73 -7.13 2.51 16.58
N THR A 74 -5.95 1.92 16.78
CA THR A 74 -5.78 0.46 16.70
C THR A 74 -6.06 -0.15 18.07
N GLU A 75 -6.99 -1.07 18.14
CA GLU A 75 -7.45 -1.73 19.37
C GLU A 75 -7.38 -3.26 19.21
N ILE A 76 -7.48 -4.01 20.30
CA ILE A 76 -7.57 -5.47 20.22
C ILE A 76 -9.02 -5.89 20.06
N GLN A 77 -9.31 -6.49 18.91
CA GLN A 77 -10.60 -7.03 18.57
C GLN A 77 -10.61 -8.54 18.84
N MET A 78 -11.74 -9.05 19.32
CA MET A 78 -11.99 -10.49 19.47
C MET A 78 -13.25 -10.88 18.68
N TYR A 79 -13.08 -11.82 17.76
CA TYR A 79 -14.15 -12.37 16.91
C TYR A 79 -14.53 -13.79 17.36
N TYR A 80 -15.82 -14.06 17.47
CA TYR A 80 -16.40 -15.34 17.85
C TYR A 80 -16.88 -16.08 16.60
N ILE A 81 -16.24 -17.20 16.28
CA ILE A 81 -16.47 -17.96 15.04
C ILE A 81 -17.90 -18.50 14.98
N SER A 82 -18.37 -19.15 16.04
CA SER A 82 -19.72 -19.75 16.11
C SER A 82 -20.84 -18.71 16.06
N GLU A 83 -20.62 -17.54 16.66
CA GLU A 83 -21.65 -16.50 16.82
C GLU A 83 -21.60 -15.46 15.71
N LYS A 84 -20.47 -15.36 14.99
CA LYS A 84 -20.17 -14.32 14.00
C LYS A 84 -20.27 -12.90 14.56
N THR A 85 -19.88 -12.74 15.82
CA THR A 85 -19.87 -11.47 16.54
C THR A 85 -18.43 -11.04 16.82
N LYS A 86 -18.20 -9.74 17.00
CA LYS A 86 -16.91 -9.21 17.48
C LYS A 86 -17.10 -8.15 18.54
N HIS A 87 -16.10 -7.96 19.39
CA HIS A 87 -16.01 -6.85 20.31
C HIS A 87 -14.56 -6.47 20.61
N ARG A 88 -14.37 -5.23 21.06
CA ARG A 88 -13.08 -4.76 21.60
C ARG A 88 -12.80 -5.37 22.96
N VAL A 89 -11.59 -5.87 23.16
CA VAL A 89 -11.14 -6.45 24.43
C VAL A 89 -10.73 -5.36 25.41
N ASN A 90 -9.82 -4.48 25.01
CA ASN A 90 -9.25 -3.46 25.87
C ASN A 90 -10.15 -2.21 26.00
N ALA A 91 -9.98 -1.45 27.08
CA ALA A 91 -10.49 -0.09 27.14
C ALA A 91 -9.75 0.80 26.13
N LYS A 92 -10.43 1.83 25.62
CA LYS A 92 -9.81 2.79 24.67
C LYS A 92 -8.55 3.40 25.26
N THR A 93 -7.48 3.44 24.48
CA THR A 93 -6.18 3.92 24.94
C THR A 93 -5.71 5.15 24.16
N ALA A 94 -4.96 6.01 24.84
CA ALA A 94 -4.18 7.05 24.17
C ALA A 94 -2.92 6.37 23.62
N GLY A 95 -3.04 5.83 22.41
CA GLY A 95 -2.09 4.87 21.86
C GLY A 95 -2.76 3.86 20.94
N GLY A 96 -1.97 2.93 20.39
CA GLY A 96 -2.48 1.79 19.63
C GLY A 96 -2.07 0.47 20.30
N GLU A 97 -2.87 -0.57 20.13
CA GLU A 97 -2.61 -1.92 20.62
C GLU A 97 -2.35 -2.89 19.46
N TYR A 98 -1.34 -3.75 19.61
CA TYR A 98 -0.81 -4.59 18.54
C TYR A 98 -0.43 -5.98 19.03
N SER A 99 -0.20 -6.91 18.10
CA SER A 99 0.34 -8.25 18.38
C SER A 99 -0.41 -9.00 19.51
N PRO A 100 -1.75 -9.15 19.46
CA PRO A 100 -2.49 -9.81 20.53
C PRO A 100 -2.21 -11.31 20.59
N MET A 101 -2.08 -11.87 21.79
CA MET A 101 -1.87 -13.31 22.02
C MET A 101 -2.58 -13.78 23.30
N PRO A 102 -2.95 -15.07 23.42
CA PRO A 102 -3.39 -15.65 24.68
C PRO A 102 -2.23 -15.66 25.70
N TYR A 103 -2.52 -15.35 26.97
CA TYR A 103 -1.57 -15.57 28.05
C TYR A 103 -1.71 -17.04 28.51
N PRO A 104 -0.67 -17.89 28.33
CA PRO A 104 -0.74 -19.30 28.72
C PRO A 104 -1.20 -19.49 30.17
N ASN A 105 -2.10 -20.45 30.38
CA ASN A 105 -2.66 -20.86 31.68
C ASN A 105 -3.38 -19.74 32.47
N LYS A 106 -3.75 -18.63 31.82
CA LYS A 106 -4.48 -17.52 32.44
C LYS A 106 -5.71 -17.18 31.62
N ASN A 107 -6.76 -16.70 32.29
CA ASN A 107 -7.92 -16.09 31.62
C ASN A 107 -7.60 -14.63 31.22
N LYS A 108 -6.47 -14.45 30.53
CA LYS A 108 -5.99 -13.14 30.06
C LYS A 108 -5.47 -13.26 28.62
N ILE A 109 -5.50 -12.16 27.90
CA ILE A 109 -4.71 -11.98 26.67
C ILE A 109 -3.54 -11.03 26.96
N THR A 110 -2.60 -10.93 26.04
CA THR A 110 -1.56 -9.91 26.03
C THR A 110 -1.58 -9.15 24.72
N ALA A 111 -1.09 -7.91 24.75
CA ALA A 111 -0.84 -7.10 23.56
C ALA A 111 0.30 -6.11 23.80
N VAL A 112 0.94 -5.70 22.71
CA VAL A 112 1.91 -4.60 22.71
C VAL A 112 1.13 -3.29 22.60
N ARG A 113 1.24 -2.43 23.61
CA ARG A 113 0.70 -1.08 23.58
C ARG A 113 1.79 -0.10 23.21
N LEU A 114 1.53 0.72 22.19
CA LEU A 114 2.26 1.96 21.96
C LEU A 114 1.67 3.03 22.87
N ASP A 115 2.40 3.44 23.90
CA ASP A 115 1.91 4.43 24.85
C ASP A 115 2.17 5.88 24.41
N THR A 116 1.62 6.84 25.17
CA THR A 116 1.76 8.28 24.88
C THR A 116 3.21 8.82 24.97
N THR A 117 4.14 8.06 25.55
CA THR A 117 5.56 8.40 25.58
C THR A 117 6.29 7.93 24.32
N GLY A 118 5.60 7.17 23.45
CA GLY A 118 6.15 6.60 22.22
C GLY A 118 6.80 5.23 22.42
N LEU A 119 6.73 4.67 23.63
CA LEU A 119 7.33 3.38 23.96
C LEU A 119 6.33 2.25 23.70
N GLN A 120 6.86 1.11 23.26
CA GLN A 120 6.09 -0.11 23.04
C GLN A 120 6.27 -1.07 24.21
N ARG A 121 5.22 -1.34 24.98
CA ARG A 121 5.29 -2.19 26.17
C ARG A 121 4.29 -3.32 26.11
N LEU A 122 4.64 -4.44 26.74
CA LEU A 122 3.78 -5.63 26.80
C LEU A 122 2.83 -5.56 28.00
N TYR A 123 1.54 -5.66 27.73
CA TYR A 123 0.48 -5.63 28.74
C TYR A 123 -0.37 -6.89 28.67
N ALA A 124 -0.88 -7.32 29.83
CA ALA A 124 -1.92 -8.33 29.95
C ALA A 124 -3.27 -7.70 30.26
N TYR A 125 -4.34 -8.23 29.68
CA TYR A 125 -5.71 -7.76 29.80
C TYR A 125 -6.64 -8.91 30.19
N ASP A 126 -7.60 -8.64 31.06
CA ASP A 126 -8.72 -9.54 31.29
C ASP A 126 -9.72 -9.44 30.11
N TYR A 127 -9.88 -10.52 29.36
CA TYR A 127 -10.82 -10.56 28.23
C TYR A 127 -12.24 -10.97 28.63
N THR A 128 -12.46 -11.36 29.89
CA THR A 128 -13.78 -11.77 30.39
C THR A 128 -14.71 -10.57 30.66
N ASN A 129 -14.14 -9.36 30.76
CA ASN A 129 -14.85 -8.10 30.93
C ASN A 129 -14.53 -7.14 29.77
N PRO A 130 -15.12 -7.33 28.57
CA PRO A 130 -14.80 -6.53 27.39
C PRO A 130 -14.97 -5.02 27.60
N GLY A 131 -13.99 -4.25 27.12
CA GLY A 131 -14.04 -2.78 27.16
C GLY A 131 -13.71 -2.17 28.52
N PHE A 132 -13.31 -2.97 29.52
CA PHE A 132 -12.84 -2.48 30.82
C PHE A 132 -11.31 -2.46 30.90
N GLY A 133 -10.78 -1.49 31.65
CA GLY A 133 -9.39 -1.05 31.58
C GLY A 133 -8.43 -1.72 32.57
N ASP A 134 -8.71 -2.93 33.04
CA ASP A 134 -7.79 -3.64 33.93
C ASP A 134 -6.66 -4.22 33.08
N TYR A 135 -5.46 -3.65 33.25
CA TYR A 135 -4.26 -4.10 32.59
C TYR A 135 -3.10 -4.23 33.56
N GLU A 136 -2.15 -5.08 33.20
CA GLU A 136 -0.93 -5.35 33.95
C GLU A 136 0.25 -5.29 32.99
N MET A 137 1.21 -4.38 33.24
CA MET A 137 2.47 -4.37 32.50
C MET A 137 3.29 -5.60 32.89
N LEU A 138 3.82 -6.32 31.91
CA LEU A 138 4.54 -7.58 32.17
C LEU A 138 6.04 -7.40 32.30
N LEU A 139 6.63 -6.44 31.57
CA LEU A 139 8.06 -6.18 31.53
C LEU A 139 8.28 -4.67 31.52
N SER A 140 9.06 -4.14 32.47
CA SER A 140 9.05 -2.70 32.79
C SER A 140 9.97 -1.86 31.88
N GLU A 141 11.10 -2.43 31.47
CA GLU A 141 12.18 -1.71 30.78
C GLU A 141 12.31 -2.06 29.28
N LEU A 142 11.53 -3.02 28.76
CA LEU A 142 11.72 -3.55 27.41
C LEU A 142 10.75 -2.94 26.38
N GLU A 143 11.31 -2.50 25.25
CA GLU A 143 10.55 -2.07 24.07
C GLU A 143 10.23 -3.24 23.15
N ILE A 144 9.16 -3.98 23.47
CA ILE A 144 8.77 -5.22 22.77
C ILE A 144 7.94 -4.89 21.54
N ALA A 145 8.34 -5.41 20.37
CA ALA A 145 7.60 -5.28 19.13
C ALA A 145 6.78 -6.54 18.79
N TYR A 146 7.44 -7.71 18.89
CA TYR A 146 6.84 -9.02 18.59
C TYR A 146 7.30 -10.03 19.63
N TYR A 147 6.47 -11.02 19.94
CA TYR A 147 6.77 -12.00 20.98
C TYR A 147 6.00 -13.28 20.75
N ALA A 148 6.46 -14.37 21.35
CA ALA A 148 5.68 -15.57 21.59
C ALA A 148 6.03 -16.14 22.96
N PHE A 149 5.02 -16.68 23.64
CA PHE A 149 5.26 -17.38 24.90
C PHE A 149 5.93 -18.72 24.67
N TYR A 150 6.94 -19.01 25.48
CA TYR A 150 7.43 -20.38 25.68
C TYR A 150 6.52 -21.13 26.64
N ASP A 151 6.18 -20.50 27.77
CA ASP A 151 5.24 -20.93 28.80
C ASP A 151 4.65 -19.70 29.54
N GLU A 152 4.02 -19.88 30.71
CA GLU A 152 3.44 -18.78 31.49
C GLU A 152 4.47 -17.83 32.15
N ASN A 153 5.76 -18.18 32.15
CA ASN A 153 6.85 -17.47 32.82
C ASN A 153 7.86 -16.88 31.84
N PHE A 154 8.06 -17.54 30.71
CA PHE A 154 9.07 -17.20 29.73
C PHE A 154 8.46 -16.86 28.38
N LEU A 155 9.01 -15.84 27.74
CA LEU A 155 8.72 -15.48 26.36
C LEU A 155 10.00 -15.28 25.55
N VAL A 156 9.89 -15.46 24.25
CA VAL A 156 10.89 -15.05 23.27
C VAL A 156 10.32 -13.83 22.54
N ALA A 157 11.09 -12.75 22.43
CA ALA A 157 10.62 -11.51 21.82
C ALA A 157 11.66 -10.85 20.93
N SER A 158 11.17 -10.14 19.90
CA SER A 158 11.93 -9.14 19.17
C SER A 158 11.70 -7.78 19.81
N ILE A 159 12.79 -7.13 20.21
CA ILE A 159 12.79 -5.78 20.80
C ILE A 159 13.39 -4.76 19.84
N LEU A 160 12.98 -3.50 19.97
CA LEU A 160 13.59 -2.40 19.21
C LEU A 160 14.97 -2.04 19.79
N SER A 161 16.01 -2.12 18.96
CA SER A 161 17.39 -1.88 19.36
C SER A 161 18.16 -1.23 18.21
N GLY A 162 18.62 0.02 18.38
CA GLY A 162 19.49 0.68 17.40
C GLY A 162 18.94 0.85 15.97
N GLY A 163 17.62 0.77 15.77
CA GLY A 163 16.99 0.84 14.44
C GLY A 163 16.80 -0.52 13.75
N GLN A 164 17.12 -1.62 14.44
CA GLN A 164 16.81 -3.00 14.04
C GLN A 164 15.96 -3.70 15.13
N LEU A 165 15.64 -4.97 14.88
CA LEU A 165 15.05 -5.86 15.88
C LEU A 165 16.12 -6.83 16.36
N ASP A 166 16.17 -7.03 17.68
CA ASP A 166 17.02 -8.05 18.31
C ASP A 166 16.15 -9.04 19.10
N LEU A 167 16.53 -10.31 19.11
CA LEU A 167 15.83 -11.37 19.83
C LEU A 167 16.31 -11.47 21.27
N ILE A 168 15.38 -11.51 22.20
CA ILE A 168 15.62 -11.74 23.63
C ILE A 168 14.80 -12.92 24.14
N ILE A 169 15.28 -13.52 25.23
CA ILE A 169 14.50 -14.42 26.07
C ILE A 169 14.23 -13.69 27.39
N ALA A 170 12.96 -13.53 27.76
CA ALA A 170 12.55 -12.83 28.97
C ALA A 170 11.94 -13.78 30.01
N ASP A 171 12.29 -13.56 31.27
CA ASP A 171 11.63 -14.10 32.46
C ASP A 171 10.69 -13.02 33.02
N ILE A 172 9.39 -13.24 32.83
CA ILE A 172 8.34 -12.28 33.19
C ILE A 172 8.27 -12.10 34.71
N LYS A 173 8.44 -13.18 35.48
CA LYS A 173 8.35 -13.12 36.95
C LYS A 173 9.52 -12.36 37.56
N LYS A 174 10.70 -12.46 36.95
CA LYS A 174 11.90 -11.74 37.41
C LYS A 174 12.05 -10.35 36.81
N ASP A 175 11.23 -9.99 35.82
CA ASP A 175 11.37 -8.76 35.04
C ASP A 175 12.79 -8.62 34.46
N GLN A 176 13.26 -9.69 33.83
CA GLN A 176 14.63 -9.81 33.30
C GLN A 176 14.61 -10.37 31.89
N ALA A 177 15.57 -9.94 31.07
CA ALA A 177 15.77 -10.48 29.73
C ALA A 177 17.25 -10.64 29.40
N THR A 178 17.55 -11.60 28.53
CA THR A 178 18.88 -11.85 27.99
C THR A 178 18.83 -11.72 26.47
N LEU A 179 19.79 -11.00 25.89
CA LEU A 179 19.99 -10.96 24.44
C LEU A 179 20.33 -12.37 23.94
N TYR A 180 19.59 -12.83 22.95
CA TYR A 180 19.72 -14.17 22.39
C TYR A 180 20.31 -14.14 20.98
N ALA A 181 19.81 -13.26 20.11
CA ALA A 181 20.33 -13.09 18.75
C ALA A 181 20.11 -11.66 18.26
N GLU A 182 20.97 -11.18 17.37
CA GLU A 182 20.80 -9.89 16.70
C GLU A 182 20.07 -10.04 15.37
N ASN A 183 19.51 -8.95 14.86
CA ASN A 183 18.89 -8.87 13.53
C ASN A 183 17.73 -9.87 13.35
N SER A 184 16.86 -9.95 14.35
CA SER A 184 15.68 -10.79 14.33
C SER A 184 14.61 -10.25 13.38
N GLY A 185 13.75 -11.16 12.93
CA GLY A 185 12.53 -10.81 12.22
C GLY A 185 11.36 -10.61 13.17
N ARG A 186 10.17 -10.44 12.59
CA ARG A 186 8.92 -10.25 13.34
C ARG A 186 8.14 -11.53 13.64
N SER A 187 8.49 -12.63 12.99
CA SER A 187 7.74 -13.90 13.06
C SER A 187 8.34 -14.78 14.14
N ILE A 188 7.61 -14.94 15.24
CA ILE A 188 7.98 -15.72 16.42
C ILE A 188 6.75 -16.53 16.85
N HIS A 189 6.88 -17.85 16.97
CA HIS A 189 5.75 -18.74 17.23
C HIS A 189 6.15 -19.92 18.09
N LYS A 190 5.36 -20.24 19.12
CA LYS A 190 5.47 -21.53 19.83
C LYS A 190 5.20 -22.66 18.86
N VAL A 191 6.06 -23.67 18.83
CA VAL A 191 5.84 -24.88 18.02
C VAL A 191 4.78 -25.75 18.72
N PRO A 192 3.71 -26.17 18.03
CA PRO A 192 2.66 -26.98 18.64
C PRO A 192 3.21 -28.29 19.23
N ASN A 193 2.78 -28.64 20.45
CA ASN A 193 3.17 -29.88 21.15
C ASN A 193 4.69 -30.06 21.29
N SER A 194 5.43 -28.97 21.46
CA SER A 194 6.89 -28.98 21.57
C SER A 194 7.37 -27.99 22.63
N ASP A 195 8.56 -28.23 23.16
CA ASP A 195 9.30 -27.31 24.03
C ASP A 195 10.14 -26.31 23.21
N SER A 196 9.76 -26.02 21.97
CA SER A 196 10.49 -25.07 21.13
C SER A 196 9.66 -23.85 20.78
N VAL A 197 10.33 -22.71 20.67
CA VAL A 197 9.82 -21.50 20.02
C VAL A 197 10.58 -21.32 18.72
N SER A 198 9.84 -21.13 17.64
CA SER A 198 10.40 -20.72 16.36
C SER A 198 10.54 -19.20 16.29
N TYR A 199 11.59 -18.72 15.64
CA TYR A 199 11.85 -17.30 15.41
C TYR A 199 12.53 -17.11 14.05
N THR A 200 12.56 -15.87 13.57
CA THR A 200 13.20 -15.52 12.29
C THR A 200 14.44 -14.65 12.51
N ILE A 201 15.46 -14.84 11.67
CA ILE A 201 16.64 -13.97 11.56
C ILE A 201 16.71 -13.44 10.13
N VAL A 202 17.01 -12.14 9.97
CA VAL A 202 17.23 -11.55 8.66
C VAL A 202 18.65 -11.86 8.20
N ASN A 203 18.80 -12.53 7.06
CA ASN A 203 20.12 -12.91 6.54
C ASN A 203 20.74 -11.83 5.63
N GLU A 204 21.95 -12.09 5.13
CA GLU A 204 22.71 -11.14 4.31
C GLU A 204 21.98 -10.76 3.01
N GLU A 205 21.15 -11.66 2.48
CA GLU A 205 20.32 -11.43 1.28
C GLU A 205 19.00 -10.70 1.59
N LYS A 206 18.78 -10.27 2.84
CA LYS A 206 17.52 -9.68 3.34
C LYS A 206 16.34 -10.65 3.37
N ASN A 207 16.59 -11.95 3.20
CA ASN A 207 15.59 -13.01 3.40
C ASN A 207 15.49 -13.37 4.89
N HIS A 208 14.48 -14.15 5.25
CA HIS A 208 14.22 -14.54 6.64
C HIS A 208 14.47 -16.04 6.83
N ASP A 209 15.39 -16.37 7.72
CA ASP A 209 15.71 -17.74 8.11
C ASP A 209 14.95 -18.12 9.38
N VAL A 210 14.28 -19.27 9.36
CA VAL A 210 13.51 -19.79 10.49
C VAL A 210 14.40 -20.71 11.33
N TYR A 211 14.46 -20.42 12.63
CA TYR A 211 15.19 -21.19 13.62
C TYR A 211 14.28 -21.63 14.76
N LEU A 212 14.72 -22.65 15.51
CA LEU A 212 14.12 -23.08 16.77
C LEU A 212 15.07 -22.83 17.94
N VAL A 213 14.48 -22.53 19.09
CA VAL A 213 15.15 -22.51 20.41
C VAL A 213 14.27 -23.25 21.42
N ASP A 214 14.89 -24.09 22.25
CA ASP A 214 14.31 -24.51 23.53
C ASP A 214 14.82 -23.56 24.61
N VAL A 215 13.92 -22.83 25.27
CA VAL A 215 14.30 -21.84 26.29
C VAL A 215 15.03 -22.49 27.48
N ASN A 216 14.76 -23.77 27.77
CA ASN A 216 15.48 -24.52 28.81
C ASN A 216 16.87 -24.99 28.37
N ASN A 217 17.16 -24.98 27.06
CA ASN A 217 18.45 -25.34 26.49
C ASN A 217 18.86 -24.32 25.41
N ALA A 218 18.89 -23.04 25.80
CA ALA A 218 19.10 -21.92 24.88
C ALA A 218 20.50 -21.90 24.21
N GLU A 219 21.41 -22.79 24.57
CA GLU A 219 22.71 -22.93 23.88
C GLU A 219 22.58 -23.66 22.53
N GLU A 220 21.48 -24.41 22.33
CA GLU A 220 21.21 -25.14 21.11
C GLU A 220 20.20 -24.39 20.23
N THR A 221 20.58 -24.12 18.98
CA THR A 221 19.67 -23.60 17.97
C THR A 221 19.65 -24.47 16.73
N TYR A 222 18.46 -24.58 16.14
CA TYR A 222 18.22 -25.48 15.00
C TYR A 222 17.66 -24.68 13.83
N PHE A 223 18.35 -24.69 12.70
CA PHE A 223 17.84 -24.13 11.45
C PHE A 223 16.72 -25.02 10.89
N VAL A 224 15.63 -24.41 10.44
CA VAL A 224 14.47 -25.09 9.87
C VAL A 224 14.45 -24.94 8.35
N CYS A 225 14.33 -23.70 7.87
CA CYS A 225 14.32 -23.35 6.45
C CYS A 225 14.48 -21.84 6.25
N GLN A 226 14.76 -21.42 5.01
CA GLN A 226 14.64 -20.03 4.59
C GLN A 226 13.22 -19.79 4.05
N LEU A 227 12.58 -18.70 4.46
CA LEU A 227 11.33 -18.22 3.87
C LEU A 227 11.55 -17.74 2.43
N PRO A 228 10.56 -17.84 1.52
CA PRO A 228 10.68 -17.28 0.18
C PRO A 228 10.97 -15.77 0.21
N THR A 229 11.61 -15.25 -0.84
CA THR A 229 11.97 -13.83 -0.94
C THR A 229 10.77 -12.91 -0.73
N GLY A 230 10.93 -11.91 0.15
CA GLY A 230 9.88 -10.96 0.52
C GLY A 230 8.89 -11.44 1.58
N ILE A 231 8.92 -12.72 1.97
CA ILE A 231 8.08 -13.28 3.02
C ILE A 231 8.79 -13.17 4.36
N GLN A 232 8.04 -12.73 5.38
CA GLN A 232 8.57 -12.50 6.73
C GLN A 232 7.78 -13.21 7.83
N ASP A 233 6.65 -13.83 7.50
CA ASP A 233 5.68 -14.37 8.46
C ASP A 233 5.39 -15.83 8.18
N HIS A 234 5.26 -16.63 9.24
CA HIS A 234 4.95 -18.06 9.16
C HIS A 234 4.03 -18.45 10.30
N ALA A 235 3.33 -19.57 10.15
CA ALA A 235 2.67 -20.25 11.26
C ALA A 235 2.97 -21.74 11.21
N TRP A 236 2.73 -22.42 12.32
CA TRP A 236 2.79 -23.87 12.38
C TRP A 236 1.39 -24.45 12.21
N LEU A 237 1.21 -25.26 11.17
CA LEU A 237 0.02 -26.08 11.00
C LEU A 237 0.01 -27.23 12.02
N ASP A 238 1.19 -27.81 12.28
CA ASP A 238 1.44 -28.81 13.31
C ASP A 238 2.91 -28.76 13.75
N ALA A 239 3.38 -29.74 14.53
CA ALA A 239 4.75 -29.78 15.04
C ALA A 239 5.85 -29.93 13.96
N SER A 240 5.46 -30.21 12.71
CA SER A 240 6.35 -30.58 11.60
C SER A 240 5.98 -29.94 10.27
N THR A 241 4.96 -29.09 10.23
CA THR A 241 4.49 -28.45 9.01
C THR A 241 4.30 -26.96 9.22
N LEU A 242 5.06 -26.17 8.48
CA LEU A 242 4.88 -24.72 8.39
C LEU A 242 3.82 -24.37 7.35
N VAL A 243 3.14 -23.25 7.55
CA VAL A 243 2.27 -22.61 6.57
C VAL A 243 2.63 -21.13 6.43
N ILE A 244 2.64 -20.63 5.21
CA ILE A 244 2.89 -19.22 4.88
C ILE A 244 1.85 -18.70 3.89
N GLY A 245 1.66 -17.39 3.89
CA GLY A 245 1.04 -16.67 2.78
C GLY A 245 2.10 -16.08 1.86
N SER A 246 1.86 -16.12 0.54
CA SER A 246 2.69 -15.44 -0.46
C SER A 246 1.83 -15.00 -1.62
N GLY A 247 1.73 -13.68 -1.85
CA GLY A 247 0.72 -13.12 -2.76
C GLY A 247 -0.68 -13.53 -2.30
N SER A 248 -1.50 -14.04 -3.22
CA SER A 248 -2.87 -14.50 -2.94
C SER A 248 -2.97 -15.97 -2.51
N LYS A 249 -1.85 -16.64 -2.21
CA LYS A 249 -1.78 -18.09 -2.08
C LYS A 249 -1.23 -18.54 -0.74
N LEU A 250 -1.59 -19.76 -0.33
CA LEU A 250 -1.01 -20.44 0.83
C LEU A 250 -0.05 -21.53 0.37
N TYR A 251 1.04 -21.67 1.12
CA TYR A 251 2.05 -22.69 0.90
C TYR A 251 2.36 -23.42 2.20
N THR A 252 2.66 -24.71 2.12
CA THR A 252 3.16 -25.51 3.24
C THR A 252 4.60 -25.97 3.02
N TYR A 253 5.31 -26.20 4.12
CA TYR A 253 6.64 -26.81 4.14
C TYR A 253 6.67 -27.89 5.23
N SER A 254 6.88 -29.12 4.80
CA SER A 254 6.98 -30.31 5.67
C SER A 254 8.44 -30.56 6.02
N LEU A 255 8.72 -30.82 7.30
CA LEU A 255 10.07 -31.18 7.78
C LEU A 255 10.48 -32.60 7.39
N PHE A 256 9.55 -33.44 6.90
CA PHE A 256 9.80 -34.84 6.56
C PHE A 256 9.90 -35.10 5.05
N ASP A 257 9.46 -34.15 4.23
CA ASP A 257 9.51 -34.23 2.77
C ASP A 257 10.76 -33.53 2.21
N PRO A 258 11.08 -33.69 0.92
CA PRO A 258 12.11 -32.88 0.28
C PRO A 258 11.87 -31.38 0.51
N ALA A 259 12.90 -30.65 0.95
CA ALA A 259 12.85 -29.26 1.34
C ALA A 259 12.32 -28.33 0.22
N ARG A 260 10.99 -28.13 0.18
CA ARG A 260 10.32 -27.24 -0.77
C ARG A 260 8.98 -26.75 -0.23
N TRP A 261 8.62 -25.54 -0.63
CA TRP A 261 7.29 -24.98 -0.40
C TRP A 261 6.30 -25.55 -1.43
N VAL A 262 5.13 -26.01 -0.97
CA VAL A 262 4.08 -26.58 -1.81
C VAL A 262 2.84 -25.70 -1.73
N GLU A 263 2.32 -25.26 -2.88
CA GLU A 263 1.06 -24.51 -2.94
C GLU A 263 -0.12 -25.39 -2.52
N VAL A 264 -0.96 -24.88 -1.62
CA VAL A 264 -2.11 -25.62 -1.08
C VAL A 264 -3.46 -24.91 -1.22
N ALA A 265 -3.47 -23.59 -1.46
CA ALA A 265 -4.70 -22.83 -1.73
C ALA A 265 -4.41 -21.53 -2.50
N ASP A 266 -5.38 -21.05 -3.28
CA ASP A 266 -5.31 -19.82 -4.06
C ASP A 266 -6.59 -18.98 -3.89
N PHE A 267 -6.42 -17.73 -3.45
CA PHE A 267 -7.48 -16.75 -3.17
C PHE A 267 -7.49 -15.60 -4.19
N SER A 268 -6.83 -15.76 -5.34
CA SER A 268 -6.80 -14.77 -6.43
C SER A 268 -8.20 -14.38 -6.91
N ALA A 269 -9.14 -15.34 -6.90
CA ALA A 269 -10.55 -15.14 -7.26
C ALA A 269 -11.37 -14.50 -6.13
N ASN A 270 -10.84 -14.47 -4.90
CA ASN A 270 -11.46 -13.88 -3.71
C ASN A 270 -10.99 -12.45 -3.45
N ASN A 271 -10.46 -11.78 -4.49
CA ASN A 271 -9.96 -10.41 -4.41
C ASN A 271 -8.81 -10.22 -3.40
N ILE A 272 -8.03 -11.25 -3.14
CA ILE A 272 -6.79 -11.15 -2.35
C ILE A 272 -5.62 -10.82 -3.28
N GLU A 273 -4.85 -9.80 -2.93
CA GLU A 273 -3.61 -9.40 -3.60
C GLU A 273 -2.39 -10.01 -2.88
N ASN A 274 -2.27 -9.76 -1.58
CA ASN A 274 -1.08 -10.11 -0.80
C ASN A 274 -1.41 -10.48 0.65
N ILE A 275 -1.14 -11.72 1.04
CA ILE A 275 -1.24 -12.22 2.41
C ILE A 275 0.04 -11.85 3.17
N THR A 276 -0.11 -11.19 4.32
CA THR A 276 1.02 -10.59 5.06
C THR A 276 1.20 -11.13 6.48
N ARG A 277 0.17 -11.76 7.06
CA ARG A 277 0.21 -12.48 8.35
C ARG A 277 -0.61 -13.74 8.29
N ILE A 278 -0.26 -14.74 9.09
CA ILE A 278 -1.03 -15.99 9.16
C ILE A 278 -1.05 -16.58 10.58
N ALA A 279 -2.18 -17.19 10.95
CA ALA A 279 -2.34 -17.93 12.19
C ALA A 279 -3.21 -19.18 11.95
N VAL A 280 -2.97 -20.22 12.76
CA VAL A 280 -3.66 -21.51 12.71
C VAL A 280 -4.35 -21.74 14.05
N SER A 281 -5.58 -22.26 14.06
CA SER A 281 -6.29 -22.61 15.29
C SER A 281 -5.63 -23.80 16.00
N PRO A 282 -5.76 -23.94 17.34
CA PRO A 282 -5.16 -25.05 18.08
C PRO A 282 -5.59 -26.45 17.58
N ASP A 283 -6.83 -26.59 17.11
CA ASP A 283 -7.35 -27.83 16.51
C ASP A 283 -7.06 -27.99 15.01
N LYS A 284 -6.35 -27.02 14.40
CA LYS A 284 -5.94 -27.00 12.99
C LYS A 284 -7.09 -26.93 11.98
N LYS A 285 -8.30 -26.62 12.44
CA LYS A 285 -9.50 -26.55 11.58
C LYS A 285 -9.75 -25.17 11.01
N HIS A 286 -9.06 -24.16 11.49
CA HIS A 286 -9.21 -22.79 11.00
C HIS A 286 -7.86 -22.15 10.73
N ILE A 287 -7.80 -21.35 9.68
CA ILE A 287 -6.72 -20.41 9.43
C ILE A 287 -7.30 -19.01 9.40
N ALA A 288 -6.62 -18.09 10.09
CA ALA A 288 -6.87 -16.67 9.97
C ALA A 288 -5.64 -16.01 9.33
N PHE A 289 -5.84 -15.08 8.41
CA PHE A 289 -4.74 -14.35 7.78
C PHE A 289 -5.08 -12.89 7.54
N ALA A 290 -4.08 -12.01 7.61
CA ALA A 290 -4.24 -10.61 7.22
C ALA A 290 -3.79 -10.45 5.77
N ALA A 291 -4.60 -9.80 4.93
CA ALA A 291 -4.27 -9.63 3.53
C ALA A 291 -4.75 -8.32 2.93
N GLU A 292 -3.96 -7.82 1.98
CA GLU A 292 -4.33 -6.72 1.10
C GLU A 292 -5.33 -7.22 0.06
N LYS A 293 -6.37 -6.43 -0.17
CA LYS A 293 -7.35 -6.69 -1.23
C LYS A 293 -6.86 -6.10 -2.55
N LYS A 294 -7.12 -6.78 -3.67
CA LYS A 294 -6.84 -6.20 -4.99
C LYS A 294 -7.57 -4.88 -5.11
N GLN A 295 -6.84 -3.86 -5.51
CA GLN A 295 -7.39 -2.56 -5.84
C GLN A 295 -7.73 -2.53 -7.33
N PRO A 296 -8.86 -1.93 -7.73
CA PRO A 296 -9.16 -1.74 -9.14
C PRO A 296 -8.06 -0.88 -9.78
N SER A 297 -7.63 -1.24 -11.00
CA SER A 297 -6.67 -0.44 -11.74
C SER A 297 -7.27 0.94 -12.06
N PRO A 298 -6.45 2.01 -12.19
CA PRO A 298 -6.92 3.34 -12.59
C PRO A 298 -7.83 3.31 -13.82
N ALA A 299 -7.47 2.53 -14.85
CA ALA A 299 -8.28 2.35 -16.04
C ALA A 299 -9.67 1.77 -15.73
N SER A 300 -9.73 0.71 -14.92
CA SER A 300 -11.00 0.09 -14.52
C SER A 300 -11.85 1.02 -13.66
N ILE A 301 -11.25 1.89 -12.85
CA ILE A 301 -11.96 2.92 -12.08
C ILE A 301 -12.62 3.92 -13.04
N VAL A 302 -11.90 4.38 -14.08
CA VAL A 302 -12.42 5.31 -15.07
C VAL A 302 -13.51 4.69 -15.94
N ASP A 303 -13.38 3.43 -16.33
CA ASP A 303 -14.38 2.75 -17.16
C ASP A 303 -15.78 2.67 -16.53
N VAL A 304 -15.85 2.71 -15.19
CA VAL A 304 -17.11 2.58 -14.45
C VAL A 304 -18.12 3.67 -14.83
N HIS A 305 -17.70 4.89 -15.16
CA HIS A 305 -18.65 5.99 -15.38
C HIS A 305 -19.12 6.14 -16.84
N ILE A 306 -18.39 5.60 -17.82
CA ILE A 306 -18.65 5.85 -19.26
C ILE A 306 -20.00 5.26 -19.70
N LYS A 307 -20.25 3.99 -19.37
CA LYS A 307 -21.53 3.35 -19.70
C LYS A 307 -22.72 4.00 -18.99
N PRO A 308 -22.69 4.22 -17.66
CA PRO A 308 -23.74 4.98 -16.97
C PRO A 308 -24.01 6.37 -17.55
N PHE A 309 -22.97 7.09 -17.98
CA PHE A 309 -23.14 8.37 -18.67
C PHE A 309 -23.96 8.21 -19.97
N ASN A 310 -23.56 7.27 -20.82
CA ASN A 310 -24.24 6.99 -22.09
C ASN A 310 -25.69 6.49 -21.90
N GLU A 311 -25.99 5.82 -20.79
CA GLU A 311 -27.32 5.27 -20.47
C GLU A 311 -28.18 6.22 -19.61
N ALA A 312 -27.73 7.45 -19.36
CA ALA A 312 -28.41 8.41 -18.48
C ALA A 312 -28.56 7.95 -17.00
N ASN A 313 -27.79 6.96 -16.56
CA ASN A 313 -27.85 6.46 -15.20
C ASN A 313 -27.02 7.34 -14.26
N LEU A 314 -27.65 8.42 -13.80
CA LEU A 314 -26.99 9.48 -13.05
C LEU A 314 -26.37 9.02 -11.73
N ASP A 315 -27.02 8.10 -11.02
CA ASP A 315 -26.53 7.61 -9.73
C ASP A 315 -25.28 6.74 -9.91
N LEU A 316 -25.32 5.77 -10.83
CA LEU A 316 -24.15 4.94 -11.14
C LEU A 316 -22.99 5.77 -11.70
N PHE A 317 -23.29 6.76 -12.55
CA PHE A 317 -22.29 7.70 -13.06
C PHE A 317 -21.61 8.47 -11.91
N ALA A 318 -22.39 9.11 -11.04
CA ALA A 318 -21.85 9.95 -9.97
C ALA A 318 -21.09 9.14 -8.90
N ASN A 319 -21.47 7.89 -8.67
CA ASN A 319 -20.83 7.01 -7.68
C ASN A 319 -19.41 6.58 -8.08
N ALA A 320 -19.02 6.72 -9.34
CA ALA A 320 -17.63 6.51 -9.77
C ALA A 320 -16.66 7.60 -9.28
N PHE A 321 -17.18 8.76 -8.87
CA PHE A 321 -16.39 9.92 -8.47
C PHE A 321 -16.35 10.07 -6.95
N ALA A 322 -15.27 10.62 -6.40
CA ALA A 322 -15.14 10.97 -4.99
C ALA A 322 -16.17 12.03 -4.55
N GLU A 323 -16.50 12.07 -3.26
CA GLU A 323 -17.46 13.04 -2.71
C GLU A 323 -17.02 14.49 -2.98
N ASN A 324 -15.72 14.76 -2.94
CA ASN A 324 -15.09 16.05 -3.15
C ASN A 324 -14.45 16.18 -4.55
N VAL A 325 -14.89 15.39 -5.54
CA VAL A 325 -14.32 15.39 -6.90
C VAL A 325 -14.14 16.80 -7.47
N LEU A 326 -12.98 17.06 -8.08
CA LEU A 326 -12.70 18.30 -8.80
C LEU A 326 -12.86 18.08 -10.30
N VAL A 327 -13.78 18.85 -10.91
CA VAL A 327 -13.90 18.92 -12.37
C VAL A 327 -13.33 20.23 -12.85
N SER A 328 -12.43 20.20 -13.83
CA SER A 328 -11.75 21.39 -14.33
C SER A 328 -11.54 21.38 -15.84
N ARG A 329 -11.16 22.53 -16.41
CA ARG A 329 -10.55 22.62 -17.74
C ARG A 329 -9.07 22.86 -17.59
N PHE A 330 -8.28 22.16 -18.39
CA PHE A 330 -6.86 22.37 -18.44
C PHE A 330 -6.54 23.84 -18.84
N PRO A 331 -5.58 24.50 -18.17
CA PRO A 331 -4.64 23.91 -17.20
C PRO A 331 -5.16 23.78 -15.77
N SER A 332 -6.04 24.68 -15.29
CA SER A 332 -6.52 24.62 -13.89
C SER A 332 -7.84 25.36 -13.63
N ASP A 333 -8.67 25.56 -14.65
CA ASP A 333 -9.92 26.31 -14.53
C ASP A 333 -11.01 25.43 -13.94
N THR A 334 -11.33 25.61 -12.66
CA THR A 334 -12.38 24.84 -11.98
C THR A 334 -13.75 25.02 -12.64
N ILE A 335 -14.40 23.91 -13.00
CA ILE A 335 -15.79 23.85 -13.47
C ILE A 335 -16.73 23.61 -12.29
N SER A 336 -16.44 22.59 -11.47
CA SER A 336 -17.25 22.22 -10.31
C SER A 336 -16.44 21.48 -9.27
N VAL A 337 -16.88 21.56 -8.01
CA VAL A 337 -16.34 20.79 -6.89
C VAL A 337 -17.47 20.03 -6.23
N GLY A 338 -17.24 18.75 -5.97
CA GLY A 338 -18.14 17.88 -5.24
C GLY A 338 -19.10 17.07 -6.11
N ARG A 339 -19.40 15.85 -5.65
CA ARG A 339 -20.24 14.88 -6.34
C ARG A 339 -21.67 15.40 -6.56
N ASP A 340 -22.21 16.17 -5.61
CA ASP A 340 -23.56 16.74 -5.72
C ASP A 340 -23.68 17.78 -6.84
N GLN A 341 -22.65 18.62 -6.99
CA GLN A 341 -22.60 19.61 -8.07
C GLN A 341 -22.39 18.92 -9.43
N LEU A 342 -21.54 17.89 -9.48
CA LEU A 342 -21.38 17.03 -10.67
C LEU A 342 -22.74 16.44 -11.06
N LYS A 343 -23.44 15.81 -10.11
CA LYS A 343 -24.73 15.18 -10.31
C LYS A 343 -25.77 16.16 -10.87
N SER A 344 -25.86 17.34 -10.28
CA SER A 344 -26.78 18.40 -10.72
C SER A 344 -26.45 18.93 -12.13
N SER A 345 -25.16 19.04 -12.47
CA SER A 345 -24.69 19.48 -13.78
C SER A 345 -25.05 18.49 -14.88
N TYR A 346 -24.82 17.19 -14.65
CA TYR A 346 -25.17 16.13 -15.61
C TYR A 346 -26.67 15.87 -15.70
N ALA A 347 -27.43 16.02 -14.60
CA ALA A 347 -28.90 15.99 -14.65
C ALA A 347 -29.45 17.07 -15.60
N ASN A 348 -28.92 18.29 -15.50
CA ASN A 348 -29.28 19.38 -16.41
C ASN A 348 -28.83 19.10 -17.84
N PHE A 349 -27.65 18.51 -18.04
CA PHE A 349 -27.19 18.09 -19.37
C PHE A 349 -28.15 17.10 -20.02
N TYR A 350 -28.55 16.03 -19.32
CA TYR A 350 -29.49 15.04 -19.86
C TYR A 350 -30.87 15.63 -20.16
N LYS A 351 -31.35 16.58 -19.34
CA LYS A 351 -32.62 17.27 -19.58
C LYS A 351 -32.61 18.15 -20.83
N ASN A 352 -31.45 18.74 -21.16
CA ASN A 352 -31.31 19.75 -22.20
C ASN A 352 -30.80 19.20 -23.54
N ASN A 353 -30.55 17.90 -23.66
CA ASN A 353 -30.06 17.26 -24.87
C ASN A 353 -30.95 16.07 -25.23
N GLU A 354 -31.18 15.85 -26.53
CA GLU A 354 -32.02 14.78 -27.04
C GLU A 354 -31.23 13.47 -27.23
N SER A 355 -29.93 13.58 -27.51
CA SER A 355 -29.03 12.43 -27.66
C SER A 355 -27.61 12.77 -27.26
N TRP A 356 -26.91 11.81 -26.67
CA TRP A 356 -25.49 11.91 -26.34
C TRP A 356 -24.80 10.56 -26.38
N HIS A 357 -23.51 10.57 -26.65
CA HIS A 357 -22.65 9.40 -26.60
C HIS A 357 -21.19 9.82 -26.43
N VAL A 358 -20.45 9.15 -25.55
CA VAL A 358 -18.99 9.25 -25.43
C VAL A 358 -18.36 7.91 -25.75
N GLU A 359 -17.34 7.94 -26.59
CA GLU A 359 -16.53 6.79 -26.97
C GLU A 359 -15.05 7.11 -26.76
N VAL A 360 -14.34 6.26 -26.01
CA VAL A 360 -12.88 6.34 -25.81
C VAL A 360 -12.19 5.74 -27.04
N LYS A 361 -11.33 6.51 -27.68
CA LYS A 361 -10.58 6.12 -28.89
C LYS A 361 -9.17 5.64 -28.59
N ASN A 362 -8.54 6.25 -27.59
CA ASN A 362 -7.19 5.94 -27.17
C ASN A 362 -7.06 6.23 -25.68
N ARG A 363 -6.16 5.52 -24.99
CA ARG A 363 -5.93 5.66 -23.56
C ARG A 363 -4.45 5.55 -23.22
N ILE A 364 -3.99 6.42 -22.32
CA ILE A 364 -2.69 6.33 -21.65
C ILE A 364 -2.95 6.16 -20.15
N VAL A 365 -2.21 5.26 -19.49
CA VAL A 365 -2.30 5.03 -18.04
C VAL A 365 -0.90 5.16 -17.45
N LEU A 366 -0.72 6.05 -16.47
CA LEU A 366 0.53 6.20 -15.73
C LEU A 366 0.23 6.44 -14.25
N ASN A 367 0.74 5.56 -13.38
CA ASN A 367 0.48 5.57 -11.94
C ASN A 367 -1.02 5.64 -11.63
N ASN A 368 -1.50 6.73 -11.05
CA ASN A 368 -2.90 6.95 -10.71
C ASN A 368 -3.65 7.79 -11.75
N TYR A 369 -3.00 8.18 -12.85
CA TYR A 369 -3.58 8.96 -13.94
C TYR A 369 -4.06 8.08 -15.09
N VAL A 370 -5.19 8.48 -15.67
CA VAL A 370 -5.71 7.94 -16.93
C VAL A 370 -6.00 9.11 -17.85
N ILE A 371 -5.54 9.04 -19.10
CA ILE A 371 -5.81 10.04 -20.12
C ILE A 371 -6.57 9.38 -21.24
N ASP A 372 -7.82 9.79 -21.44
CA ASP A 372 -8.68 9.27 -22.49
C ASP A 372 -8.82 10.29 -23.62
N GLU A 373 -8.49 9.87 -24.84
CA GLU A 373 -8.91 10.56 -26.04
C GLU A 373 -10.33 10.12 -26.38
N GLU A 374 -11.28 11.04 -26.36
CA GLU A 374 -12.70 10.76 -26.44
C GLU A 374 -13.36 11.46 -27.62
N VAL A 375 -14.35 10.81 -28.22
CA VAL A 375 -15.31 11.45 -29.13
C VAL A 375 -16.63 11.59 -28.39
N ALA A 376 -16.98 12.83 -28.03
CA ALA A 376 -18.26 13.18 -27.44
C ALA A 376 -19.23 13.63 -28.53
N THR A 377 -20.32 12.91 -28.73
CA THR A 377 -21.39 13.25 -29.67
C THR A 377 -22.60 13.72 -28.89
N VAL A 378 -23.12 14.92 -29.20
CA VAL A 378 -24.31 15.49 -28.56
C VAL A 378 -25.23 16.06 -29.64
N ASN A 379 -26.50 15.64 -29.65
CA ASN A 379 -27.49 16.04 -30.66
C ASN A 379 -26.96 15.92 -32.10
N GLY A 380 -26.30 14.79 -32.39
CA GLY A 380 -25.68 14.49 -33.69
C GLY A 380 -24.40 15.26 -34.02
N ARG A 381 -23.88 16.10 -33.12
CA ARG A 381 -22.61 16.82 -33.31
C ARG A 381 -21.50 16.18 -32.50
N SER A 382 -20.48 15.68 -33.18
CA SER A 382 -19.30 15.08 -32.55
C SER A 382 -18.20 16.11 -32.33
N ASN A 383 -17.56 16.02 -31.18
CA ASN A 383 -16.36 16.78 -30.82
C ASN A 383 -15.31 15.82 -30.24
N ARG A 384 -14.06 15.93 -30.69
CA ARG A 384 -12.93 15.28 -30.04
C ARG A 384 -12.53 16.07 -28.80
N GLN A 385 -12.17 15.38 -27.74
CA GLN A 385 -11.59 15.96 -26.54
C GLN A 385 -10.59 14.98 -25.91
N VAL A 386 -9.76 15.46 -25.01
CA VAL A 386 -8.99 14.60 -24.11
C VAL A 386 -9.43 14.86 -22.69
N THR A 387 -9.57 13.82 -21.87
CA THR A 387 -9.91 13.94 -20.46
C THR A 387 -8.81 13.29 -19.61
N VAL A 388 -8.25 14.06 -18.68
CA VAL A 388 -7.25 13.59 -17.71
C VAL A 388 -7.95 13.30 -16.39
N TYR A 389 -7.90 12.06 -15.94
CA TYR A 389 -8.44 11.59 -14.68
C TYR A 389 -7.34 11.29 -13.68
N GLU A 390 -7.54 11.64 -12.42
CA GLU A 390 -6.73 11.14 -11.29
C GLU A 390 -7.60 10.23 -10.42
N THR A 391 -7.10 9.05 -10.07
CA THR A 391 -7.83 8.04 -9.30
C THR A 391 -7.19 7.82 -7.93
N LYS A 392 -8.01 7.46 -6.94
CA LYS A 392 -7.56 7.07 -5.60
C LYS A 392 -8.66 6.30 -4.88
N ASN A 393 -8.29 5.25 -4.14
CA ASN A 393 -9.21 4.45 -3.32
C ASN A 393 -10.45 3.96 -4.10
N GLY A 394 -10.26 3.50 -5.33
CA GLY A 394 -11.35 3.00 -6.18
C GLY A 394 -12.27 4.08 -6.78
N LEU A 395 -11.97 5.37 -6.63
CA LEU A 395 -12.79 6.48 -7.10
C LEU A 395 -12.00 7.51 -7.92
N ILE A 396 -12.68 8.19 -8.83
CA ILE A 396 -12.13 9.33 -9.57
C ILE A 396 -12.10 10.56 -8.66
N GLN A 397 -10.91 11.10 -8.46
CA GLN A 397 -10.67 12.30 -7.64
C GLN A 397 -10.74 13.57 -8.48
N THR A 398 -10.22 13.54 -9.69
CA THR A 398 -10.23 14.69 -10.61
C THR A 398 -10.63 14.27 -12.01
N MET A 399 -11.30 15.17 -12.73
CA MET A 399 -11.65 15.04 -14.14
C MET A 399 -11.36 16.36 -14.85
N THR A 400 -10.32 16.40 -15.67
CA THR A 400 -9.82 17.62 -16.31
C THR A 400 -9.94 17.54 -17.82
N PHE A 401 -10.76 18.41 -18.41
CA PHE A 401 -10.98 18.43 -19.85
C PHE A 401 -9.93 19.25 -20.58
N ILE A 402 -9.41 18.70 -21.67
CA ILE A 402 -8.57 19.35 -22.67
C ILE A 402 -9.39 19.46 -23.96
N GLY A 403 -9.78 20.70 -24.29
CA GLY A 403 -10.63 20.98 -25.45
C GLY A 403 -9.87 21.05 -26.77
N ASN A 404 -10.52 20.66 -27.86
CA ASN A 404 -10.00 20.77 -29.22
C ASN A 404 -10.09 22.22 -29.76
N LYS A 405 -9.10 23.04 -29.45
CA LYS A 405 -8.99 24.40 -30.01
C LYS A 405 -8.42 24.32 -31.42
N LYS A 406 -9.08 24.96 -32.40
CA LYS A 406 -8.52 25.05 -33.76
C LYS A 406 -7.14 25.73 -33.71
N ALA A 407 -6.15 25.07 -34.29
CA ALA A 407 -4.77 25.53 -34.35
C ALA A 407 -4.08 25.01 -35.61
N ASP A 408 -2.89 25.55 -35.91
CA ASP A 408 -1.97 24.96 -36.87
C ASP A 408 -1.44 23.62 -36.35
N ASP A 409 -0.80 22.83 -37.21
CA ASP A 409 -0.26 21.52 -36.85
C ASP A 409 0.74 21.66 -35.68
N PRO A 410 0.45 21.07 -34.50
CA PRO A 410 1.30 21.22 -33.33
C PRO A 410 2.50 20.24 -33.32
N LEU A 411 2.55 19.28 -34.25
CA LEU A 411 3.57 18.22 -34.25
C LEU A 411 5.01 18.68 -34.53
N PRO A 412 5.28 19.61 -35.48
CA PRO A 412 6.66 19.91 -35.89
C PRO A 412 7.61 20.29 -34.74
N PRO A 413 7.28 21.22 -33.81
CA PRO A 413 8.21 21.54 -32.73
C PRO A 413 8.38 20.39 -31.72
N VAL A 414 7.36 19.54 -31.53
CA VAL A 414 7.45 18.38 -30.62
C VAL A 414 8.34 17.27 -31.21
N LEU A 415 8.30 17.07 -32.53
CA LEU A 415 9.22 16.15 -33.21
C LEU A 415 10.66 16.69 -33.21
N ALA A 416 10.84 17.99 -33.45
CA ALA A 416 12.16 18.63 -33.44
C ALA A 416 12.82 18.55 -32.06
N GLN A 417 12.07 18.81 -30.98
CA GLN A 417 12.62 18.70 -29.62
C GLN A 417 12.99 17.26 -29.29
N MET A 418 12.17 16.27 -29.70
CA MET A 418 12.44 14.84 -29.48
C MET A 418 13.74 14.39 -30.14
N GLU A 419 13.93 14.74 -31.42
CA GLU A 419 15.14 14.40 -32.16
C GLU A 419 16.36 15.05 -31.51
N ALA A 420 16.27 16.35 -31.17
CA ALA A 420 17.35 17.06 -30.53
C ALA A 420 17.69 16.51 -29.13
N TYR A 421 16.68 16.14 -28.34
CA TYR A 421 16.87 15.52 -27.03
C TYR A 421 17.61 14.19 -27.14
N ASN A 422 17.18 13.33 -28.05
CA ASN A 422 17.82 12.01 -28.27
C ASN A 422 19.24 12.15 -28.83
N ASN A 423 19.52 13.21 -29.59
CA ASN A 423 20.86 13.56 -30.05
C ASN A 423 21.67 14.34 -29.01
N ARG A 424 21.06 14.71 -27.87
CA ARG A 424 21.62 15.61 -26.84
C ARG A 424 22.11 16.94 -27.41
N ASP A 425 21.46 17.43 -28.46
CA ASP A 425 21.75 18.71 -29.12
C ASP A 425 20.97 19.82 -28.41
N ILE A 426 21.62 20.53 -27.49
CA ILE A 426 20.96 21.58 -26.72
C ILE A 426 20.52 22.77 -27.58
N ASP A 427 21.24 23.11 -28.64
CA ASP A 427 20.91 24.28 -29.45
C ASP A 427 19.71 23.98 -30.35
N ALA A 428 19.64 22.80 -30.95
CA ALA A 428 18.46 22.34 -31.68
C ALA A 428 17.25 22.14 -30.75
N PHE A 429 17.47 21.59 -29.56
CA PHE A 429 16.42 21.36 -28.57
C PHE A 429 15.75 22.68 -28.19
N MET A 430 16.56 23.69 -27.85
CA MET A 430 16.06 24.99 -27.43
C MET A 430 15.40 25.80 -28.56
N GLN A 431 15.61 25.48 -29.85
CA GLN A 431 14.93 26.13 -30.98
C GLN A 431 13.44 25.74 -31.09
N ALA A 432 13.07 24.55 -30.61
CA ALA A 432 11.69 24.08 -30.60
C ALA A 432 10.80 24.83 -29.58
N TYR A 433 11.41 25.49 -28.59
CA TYR A 433 10.72 26.21 -27.53
C TYR A 433 10.66 27.73 -27.78
N GLY A 434 9.57 28.34 -27.33
CA GLY A 434 9.42 29.80 -27.29
C GLY A 434 10.22 30.43 -26.14
N ASP A 435 10.58 31.70 -26.28
CA ASP A 435 11.47 32.38 -25.32
C ASP A 435 10.86 32.48 -23.91
N THR A 436 9.52 32.51 -23.83
CA THR A 436 8.75 32.58 -22.58
C THR A 436 8.29 31.21 -22.07
N ILE A 437 8.92 30.12 -22.51
CA ILE A 437 8.58 28.74 -22.12
C ILE A 437 8.44 28.60 -20.60
N LYS A 438 7.38 27.90 -20.18
CA LYS A 438 7.19 27.47 -18.79
C LYS A 438 6.95 25.97 -18.72
N THR A 439 7.48 25.34 -17.69
CA THR A 439 7.18 23.93 -17.39
C THR A 439 6.41 23.82 -16.08
N TYR A 440 5.52 22.85 -16.00
CA TYR A 440 4.65 22.63 -14.85
C TYR A 440 4.62 21.15 -14.46
N ASN A 441 4.34 20.88 -13.19
CA ASN A 441 3.76 19.60 -12.79
C ASN A 441 2.23 19.76 -12.82
N PHE A 442 1.54 18.76 -13.35
CA PHE A 442 0.08 18.77 -13.44
C PHE A 442 -0.55 18.99 -12.04
N PRO A 443 -1.66 19.76 -11.93
CA PRO A 443 -2.33 20.46 -13.02
C PRO A 443 -1.64 21.77 -13.45
N ASN A 444 -1.03 22.53 -12.54
CA ASN A 444 -0.48 23.86 -12.86
C ASN A 444 0.59 24.34 -11.86
N LYS A 445 1.40 23.44 -11.31
CA LYS A 445 2.48 23.80 -10.38
C LYS A 445 3.74 24.15 -11.16
N LEU A 446 4.10 25.43 -11.24
CA LEU A 446 5.28 25.90 -11.97
C LEU A 446 6.56 25.19 -11.50
N ARG A 447 7.34 24.67 -12.46
CA ARG A 447 8.61 23.98 -12.25
C ARG A 447 9.79 24.84 -12.72
N THR A 448 9.79 25.31 -13.97
CA THR A 448 10.78 26.24 -14.51
C THR A 448 10.13 27.27 -15.42
N ALA A 449 10.81 28.41 -15.61
CA ALA A 449 10.38 29.46 -16.53
C ALA A 449 11.58 30.08 -17.24
N GLY A 450 11.39 30.38 -18.52
CA GLY A 450 12.34 31.06 -19.38
C GLY A 450 13.35 30.12 -20.04
N HIS A 451 13.75 30.53 -21.24
CA HIS A 451 14.68 29.83 -22.11
C HIS A 451 16.05 29.57 -21.46
N ASP A 452 16.65 30.59 -20.82
CA ASP A 452 17.96 30.48 -20.18
C ASP A 452 17.99 29.42 -19.06
N THR A 453 16.98 29.44 -18.18
CA THR A 453 16.86 28.49 -17.06
C THR A 453 16.73 27.06 -17.59
N MET A 454 15.90 26.86 -18.62
CA MET A 454 15.71 25.57 -19.28
C MET A 454 17.01 25.10 -19.93
N LYS A 455 17.68 25.97 -20.70
CA LYS A 455 18.95 25.66 -21.37
C LYS A 455 20.02 25.21 -20.39
N VAL A 456 20.21 25.94 -19.29
CA VAL A 456 21.20 25.58 -18.24
C VAL A 456 20.87 24.22 -17.62
N GLY A 457 19.59 23.95 -17.35
CA GLY A 457 19.13 22.68 -16.78
C GLY A 457 19.40 21.49 -17.72
N PHE A 458 18.98 21.60 -18.97
CA PHE A 458 19.14 20.52 -19.96
C PHE A 458 20.57 20.33 -20.43
N THR A 459 21.39 21.39 -20.51
CA THR A 459 22.84 21.26 -20.79
C THR A 459 23.50 20.34 -19.78
N LYS A 460 23.30 20.61 -18.48
CA LYS A 460 23.84 19.78 -17.41
C LYS A 460 23.28 18.36 -17.44
N PHE A 461 21.99 18.20 -17.76
CA PHE A 461 21.39 16.88 -17.84
C PHE A 461 21.99 16.05 -18.99
N PHE A 462 22.12 16.64 -20.18
CA PHE A 462 22.72 15.98 -21.35
C PHE A 462 24.19 15.60 -21.12
N GLU A 463 24.98 16.46 -20.46
CA GLU A 463 26.38 16.16 -20.11
C GLU A 463 26.51 14.99 -19.13
N ASN A 464 25.56 14.84 -18.21
CA ASN A 464 25.63 13.85 -17.14
C ASN A 464 24.86 12.55 -17.44
N THR A 465 24.22 12.41 -18.60
CA THR A 465 23.39 11.24 -18.94
C THR A 465 23.73 10.71 -20.34
N PRO A 466 24.84 9.93 -20.46
CA PRO A 466 25.38 9.51 -21.75
C PRO A 466 24.53 8.46 -22.48
N ASP A 467 23.64 7.77 -21.76
CA ASP A 467 22.67 6.81 -22.27
C ASP A 467 21.28 7.43 -22.50
N LEU A 468 21.16 8.76 -22.40
CA LEU A 468 19.89 9.45 -22.51
C LEU A 468 19.21 9.16 -23.84
N HIS A 469 18.00 8.61 -23.77
CA HIS A 469 17.14 8.36 -24.90
C HIS A 469 15.70 8.25 -24.43
N TYR A 470 14.75 8.74 -25.22
CA TYR A 470 13.34 8.39 -24.99
C TYR A 470 12.62 8.06 -26.29
N THR A 471 11.61 7.19 -26.14
CA THR A 471 10.65 6.84 -27.18
C THR A 471 9.25 7.29 -26.77
N VAL A 472 8.34 7.37 -27.74
CA VAL A 472 6.94 7.74 -27.51
C VAL A 472 6.05 6.56 -27.88
N PRO A 473 5.69 5.67 -26.93
CA PRO A 473 4.81 4.54 -27.20
C PRO A 473 3.40 4.96 -27.63
N ASN A 474 2.91 6.09 -27.11
CA ASN A 474 1.60 6.62 -27.42
C ASN A 474 1.62 8.16 -27.53
N ARG A 475 0.89 8.70 -28.51
CA ARG A 475 0.75 10.14 -28.76
C ARG A 475 -0.70 10.49 -29.05
N MET A 476 -1.21 11.53 -28.38
CA MET A 476 -2.49 12.15 -28.69
C MET A 476 -2.27 13.58 -29.20
N VAL A 477 -2.99 13.96 -30.26
CA VAL A 477 -2.95 15.32 -30.82
C VAL A 477 -4.35 15.92 -30.79
N ILE A 478 -4.49 17.04 -30.06
CA ILE A 478 -5.77 17.72 -29.85
C ILE A 478 -5.60 19.24 -29.93
N GLY A 479 -6.07 19.84 -31.02
CA GLY A 479 -5.91 21.28 -31.24
C GLY A 479 -4.44 21.72 -31.28
N ASN A 480 -4.07 22.68 -30.43
CA ASN A 480 -2.69 23.13 -30.26
C ASN A 480 -1.90 22.32 -29.21
N ILE A 481 -2.37 21.13 -28.82
CA ILE A 481 -1.80 20.31 -27.76
C ILE A 481 -1.33 18.96 -28.31
N VAL A 482 -0.15 18.53 -27.87
CA VAL A 482 0.36 17.17 -28.06
C VAL A 482 0.59 16.54 -26.70
N ILE A 483 0.15 15.29 -26.52
CA ILE A 483 0.33 14.54 -25.27
C ILE A 483 1.12 13.29 -25.61
N ASP A 484 2.32 13.18 -25.06
CA ASP A 484 3.22 12.04 -25.27
C ASP A 484 3.32 11.22 -23.99
N GLU A 485 3.13 9.91 -24.13
CA GLU A 485 3.70 8.94 -23.19
C GLU A 485 5.18 8.80 -23.53
N GLU A 486 6.06 9.21 -22.63
CA GLU A 486 7.50 9.19 -22.82
C GLU A 486 8.11 8.05 -22.03
N LEU A 487 8.80 7.13 -22.70
CA LEU A 487 9.58 6.06 -22.07
C LEU A 487 11.06 6.44 -22.13
N ILE A 488 11.60 6.88 -20.99
CA ILE A 488 12.90 7.52 -20.88
C ILE A 488 13.91 6.53 -20.29
N THR A 489 15.09 6.45 -20.92
CA THR A 489 16.27 5.75 -20.40
C THR A 489 17.29 6.78 -19.97
N ALA A 490 17.75 6.69 -18.72
CA ALA A 490 18.78 7.56 -18.17
C ALA A 490 19.53 6.87 -17.03
N ASN A 491 20.86 6.95 -17.05
CA ASN A 491 21.78 6.46 -16.02
C ASN A 491 21.53 4.98 -15.65
N GLY A 492 21.26 4.12 -16.64
CA GLY A 492 20.99 2.71 -16.45
C GLY A 492 19.60 2.38 -15.89
N THR A 493 18.71 3.37 -15.80
CA THR A 493 17.32 3.21 -15.36
C THR A 493 16.34 3.57 -16.48
N GLN A 494 15.17 2.96 -16.45
CA GLN A 494 14.09 3.25 -17.38
C GLN A 494 12.84 3.65 -16.59
N PHE A 495 12.19 4.75 -16.99
CA PHE A 495 10.98 5.24 -16.35
C PHE A 495 10.06 5.94 -17.37
N SER A 496 8.77 6.03 -17.05
CA SER A 496 7.78 6.68 -17.91
C SER A 496 7.35 8.03 -17.35
N ALA A 497 7.02 8.96 -18.23
CA ALA A 497 6.36 10.22 -17.91
C ALA A 497 5.29 10.52 -18.97
N ILE A 498 4.33 11.39 -18.65
CA ILE A 498 3.47 11.99 -19.66
C ILE A 498 3.80 13.47 -19.78
N ALA A 499 4.04 13.93 -20.99
CA ALA A 499 4.28 15.34 -21.30
C ALA A 499 3.13 15.90 -22.14
N ILE A 500 2.47 16.93 -21.61
CA ILE A 500 1.46 17.72 -22.31
C ILE A 500 2.14 18.99 -22.85
N TYR A 501 2.36 19.04 -24.16
CA TYR A 501 2.95 20.15 -24.89
C TYR A 501 1.86 21.12 -25.36
N GLU A 502 1.96 22.39 -25.01
CA GLU A 502 1.14 23.46 -25.59
C GLU A 502 1.95 24.22 -26.63
N ILE A 503 1.39 24.37 -27.84
CA ILE A 503 2.02 25.03 -28.97
C ILE A 503 1.41 26.43 -29.15
N CYS A 504 2.28 27.43 -29.26
CA CYS A 504 1.95 28.82 -29.56
C CYS A 504 2.89 29.33 -30.67
N ASP A 505 2.35 29.93 -31.73
CA ASP A 505 3.13 30.52 -32.83
C ASP A 505 4.21 29.59 -33.41
N GLY A 506 3.86 28.30 -33.58
CA GLY A 506 4.74 27.27 -34.15
C GLY A 506 5.83 26.75 -33.22
N LYS A 507 5.84 27.14 -31.95
CA LYS A 507 6.81 26.70 -30.92
C LYS A 507 6.13 26.15 -29.68
N ILE A 508 6.83 25.34 -28.90
CA ILE A 508 6.36 24.90 -27.58
C ILE A 508 6.43 26.07 -26.61
N CYS A 509 5.29 26.48 -26.05
CA CYS A 509 5.17 27.60 -25.12
C CYS A 509 4.93 27.15 -23.66
N ALA A 510 4.39 25.94 -23.46
CA ALA A 510 4.31 25.32 -22.14
C ALA A 510 4.46 23.79 -22.23
N VAL A 511 4.98 23.20 -21.15
CA VAL A 511 4.99 21.74 -20.96
C VAL A 511 4.48 21.40 -19.57
N THR A 512 3.50 20.51 -19.47
CA THR A 512 2.99 20.03 -18.19
C THR A 512 3.24 18.53 -18.06
N PHE A 513 3.92 18.13 -16.97
CA PHE A 513 4.30 16.75 -16.72
C PHE A 513 3.36 16.05 -15.73
N LEU A 514 3.03 14.79 -16.03
CA LEU A 514 2.45 13.81 -15.09
C LEU A 514 3.48 12.70 -14.89
N GLN A 515 3.76 12.33 -13.64
CA GLN A 515 4.86 11.44 -13.27
C GLN A 515 4.52 10.50 -12.13
#